data_AF-A0A349BPN7-F1
#
_entry.id   AF-A0A349BPN7-F1
#
_cell.length_a   1.000
_cell.length_b   1.000
_cell.length_c   1.000
_cell.angle_alpha   90.00
_cell.angle_beta   90.00
_cell.angle_gamma   90.00
#
_symmetry.space_group_name_H-M   'P 1'
#
loop_
_entity.id
_entity.type
_entity.pdbx_description
1 polymer ?
#
loop_
_entity_poly.entity_id
_entity_poly.type
_entity_poly.pdbx_seq_one_letter_code
_entity_poly.pdbx_strand_id
1 'polypeptide(L)' 'MSGGRSKFLQQLFRDYPTVRISITDLSLTGESASAVVFIAKLVNQDGETVPPGEKWKQAKVVIKKEGNKWGKIIW' A
#
# COMPACT_ATOMS: atom_id res chain seq x y z
N MET A 1 4.69 -5.30 13.83
CA MET A 1 5.09 -4.17 12.96
C MET A 1 6.03 -3.26 13.73
N SER A 2 7.04 -2.67 13.10
CA SER A 2 7.84 -1.64 13.78
C SER A 2 6.95 -0.43 14.06
N GLY A 3 7.02 0.14 15.26
CA GLY A 3 6.14 1.25 15.67
C GLY A 3 6.25 2.51 14.78
N GLY A 4 7.32 2.63 13.99
CA GLY A 4 7.47 3.72 13.01
C GLY A 4 6.57 3.57 11.78
N ARG A 5 6.33 2.34 11.30
CA ARG A 5 5.55 2.11 10.07
C ARG A 5 4.05 2.34 10.28
N SER A 6 3.52 1.94 11.44
CA SER A 6 2.13 2.19 11.80
C SER A 6 1.85 3.67 11.99
N LYS A 7 2.73 4.41 12.69
CA LYS A 7 2.62 5.87 12.85
C LYS A 7 2.65 6.60 11.51
N PHE A 8 3.52 6.17 10.59
CA PHE A 8 3.55 6.71 9.24
C PHE A 8 2.23 6.48 8.48
N LEU A 9 1.69 5.27 8.50
CA LEU A 9 0.43 4.95 7.82
C LEU A 9 -0.75 5.73 8.39
N GLN A 10 -0.82 5.83 9.73
CA GLN A 10 -1.83 6.64 10.40
C GLN A 10 -1.74 8.11 9.97
N GLN A 11 -0.54 8.66 9.90
CA GLN A 11 -0.33 10.02 9.42
C GLN A 11 -0.73 10.17 7.96
N LEU A 12 -0.32 9.24 7.09
CA LEU A 12 -0.64 9.26 5.67
C LEU A 12 -2.16 9.28 5.45
N PHE A 13 -2.91 8.39 6.10
CA PHE A 13 -4.35 8.32 5.93
C PHE A 13 -5.12 9.45 6.63
N ARG A 14 -4.51 10.12 7.61
CA ARG A 14 -5.09 11.31 8.24
C ARG A 14 -4.92 12.55 7.35
N ASP A 15 -3.74 12.72 6.78
CA ASP A 15 -3.36 13.95 6.08
C ASP A 15 -3.79 13.92 4.60
N TYR A 16 -3.99 12.74 4.01
CA TYR A 16 -4.36 12.56 2.60
C TYR A 16 -5.65 11.76 2.44
N PRO A 17 -6.80 12.42 2.22
CA PRO A 17 -8.09 11.74 2.01
C PRO A 17 -8.11 10.80 0.81
N THR A 18 -7.30 11.08 -0.22
CA THR A 18 -7.15 10.19 -1.37
C THR A 18 -5.69 9.79 -1.56
N VAL A 19 -5.44 8.49 -1.56
CA VAL A 19 -4.14 7.89 -1.88
C VAL A 19 -4.29 7.06 -3.14
N ARG A 20 -3.66 7.48 -4.24
CA ARG A 20 -3.62 6.69 -5.47
C ARG A 20 -2.40 5.80 -5.46
N ILE A 21 -2.64 4.50 -5.49
CA ILE A 21 -1.58 3.48 -5.60
C ILE A 21 -1.47 2.98 -7.03
N SER A 22 -0.28 2.50 -7.37
CA SER A 22 -0.02 1.68 -8.54
C SER A 22 0.44 0.31 -8.09
N ILE A 23 0.05 -0.72 -8.85
CA ILE A 23 0.38 -2.11 -8.59
C ILE A 23 1.14 -2.64 -9.81
N THR A 24 2.37 -3.10 -9.59
CA THR A 24 3.24 -3.66 -10.63
C THR A 24 3.76 -5.02 -10.21
N ASP A 25 4.44 -5.70 -11.14
CA ASP A 25 5.14 -6.96 -10.88
C ASP A 25 4.24 -8.04 -10.26
N LEU A 26 2.99 -8.09 -10.73
CA LEU A 26 2.02 -9.06 -10.29
C LEU A 26 2.46 -10.47 -10.73
N SER A 27 2.56 -11.38 -9.77
CA SER A 27 2.86 -12.79 -10.00
C SER A 27 1.90 -13.65 -9.19
N LEU A 28 1.28 -14.64 -9.84
CA LEU A 28 0.46 -15.67 -9.19
C LEU A 28 1.15 -17.02 -9.34
N THR A 29 1.31 -17.72 -8.23
CA THR A 29 1.85 -19.08 -8.16
C THR A 29 0.96 -19.93 -7.26
N GLY A 30 -0.04 -20.59 -7.84
CA GLY A 30 -0.96 -21.50 -7.15
C GLY A 30 -1.60 -20.90 -5.88
N GLU A 31 -0.97 -21.16 -4.75
CA GLU A 31 -1.40 -20.73 -3.42
C GLU A 31 -0.79 -19.39 -2.94
N SER A 32 -0.10 -18.64 -3.81
CA SER A 32 0.40 -17.30 -3.47
C SER A 32 0.28 -16.32 -4.62
N ALA A 33 -0.01 -15.06 -4.26
CA ALA A 33 0.07 -13.91 -5.14
C ALA A 33 1.11 -12.94 -4.56
N SER A 34 1.90 -12.31 -5.43
CA SER A 34 2.80 -11.24 -5.04
C SER A 34 2.68 -10.06 -5.98
N ALA A 35 2.88 -8.86 -5.46
CA ALA A 35 2.88 -7.63 -6.23
C ALA A 35 3.73 -6.56 -5.54
N VAL A 36 4.16 -5.57 -6.31
CA VAL A 36 4.76 -4.34 -5.80
C VAL A 36 3.70 -3.26 -5.80
N VAL A 37 3.49 -2.63 -4.63
CA VAL A 37 2.55 -1.52 -4.46
C VAL A 37 3.34 -0.25 -4.18
N PHE A 38 3.12 0.81 -4.96
CA PHE A 38 3.73 2.10 -4.71
C PHE A 38 2.70 3.24 -4.71
N ILE A 39 2.97 4.28 -3.94
CA ILE A 39 2.11 5.48 -3.92
C ILE A 39 2.46 6.29 -5.17
N ALA A 40 1.49 6.46 -6.06
CA ALA A 40 1.65 7.23 -7.29
C ALA A 40 1.27 8.71 -7.10
N LYS A 41 0.25 8.98 -6.28
CA LYS A 41 -0.29 10.33 -6.07
C LYS A 41 -0.97 10.43 -4.72
N LEU A 42 -0.83 11.58 -4.06
CA LEU A 42 -1.59 11.95 -2.88
C LEU A 42 -2.46 13.17 -3.19
N VAL A 43 -3.62 13.23 -2.55
CA VAL A 43 -4.49 14.42 -2.53
C VAL A 43 -4.61 14.86 -1.08
N ASN A 44 -4.25 16.11 -0.79
CA ASN A 44 -4.36 16.68 0.55
C ASN A 44 -5.83 17.05 0.87
N GLN A 45 -6.07 17.57 2.07
CA GLN A 45 -7.40 17.97 2.52
C GLN A 45 -8.00 19.12 1.69
N ASP A 46 -7.15 19.95 1.07
CA ASP A 46 -7.54 21.06 0.19
C ASP A 46 -7.89 20.59 -1.23
N GLY A 47 -7.77 19.29 -1.53
CA GLY A 47 -8.01 18.72 -2.87
C GLY A 47 -6.82 18.85 -3.83
N GLU A 48 -5.69 19.36 -3.37
CA GLU A 48 -4.49 19.56 -4.17
C GLU A 48 -3.72 18.25 -4.34
N THR A 49 -3.14 18.10 -5.52
CA THR A 49 -2.29 16.96 -5.85
C THR A 49 -0.88 17.21 -5.36
N VAL A 50 -0.39 16.36 -4.45
CA VAL A 50 0.98 16.46 -3.93
C VAL A 50 1.77 15.17 -4.20
N PRO A 51 3.08 15.27 -4.45
CA PRO A 51 3.93 14.09 -4.62
C PRO A 51 4.08 13.35 -3.28
N PRO A 52 4.21 12.02 -3.29
CA PRO A 52 4.50 11.27 -2.08
C PRO A 52 5.90 11.60 -1.54
N GLY A 53 5.99 11.74 -0.21
CA GLY A 53 7.26 11.96 0.48
C GLY A 53 8.21 10.77 0.34
N GLU A 54 9.51 11.01 0.49
CA GLU A 54 10.56 10.01 0.20
C GLU A 54 10.50 8.74 1.07
N LYS A 55 9.86 8.80 2.25
CA LYS A 55 9.87 7.73 3.26
C LYS A 55 9.06 6.48 2.87
N TRP A 56 8.09 6.59 1.96
CA TRP A 56 7.38 5.42 1.43
C TRP A 56 7.08 5.66 -0.05
N LYS A 57 7.95 5.09 -0.90
CA LYS A 57 7.66 4.98 -2.33
C LYS A 57 7.01 3.63 -2.64
N GLN A 58 7.54 2.51 -2.13
CA GLN A 58 7.12 1.14 -2.53
C GLN A 58 7.06 0.12 -1.39
N ALA A 59 6.21 -0.90 -1.55
CA ALA A 59 6.13 -2.09 -0.69
C ALA A 59 5.87 -3.34 -1.53
N LYS A 60 6.67 -4.41 -1.31
CA LYS A 60 6.34 -5.74 -1.83
C LYS A 60 5.31 -6.39 -0.94
N VAL A 61 4.29 -6.94 -1.56
CA VAL A 61 3.16 -7.59 -0.92
C VAL A 61 3.13 -9.05 -1.36
N VAL A 62 2.90 -9.95 -0.41
CA VAL A 62 2.66 -11.37 -0.68
C VAL A 62 1.40 -11.77 0.06
N ILE A 63 0.43 -12.31 -0.67
CA ILE A 63 -0.83 -12.83 -0.14
C ILE A 63 -0.83 -14.34 -0.37
N LYS A 64 -1.09 -15.10 0.69
CA LYS A 64 -1.32 -16.54 0.57
C LYS A 64 -2.80 -16.82 0.35
N LYS A 65 -3.07 -17.85 -0.42
CA LYS A 65 -4.39 -18.44 -0.57
C LYS A 65 -4.55 -19.50 0.52
N GLU A 66 -5.71 -19.53 1.14
CA GLU A 66 -6.12 -20.57 2.09
C GLU A 66 -7.39 -21.20 1.53
N GLY A 67 -7.25 -22.40 0.94
CA GLY A 67 -8.32 -23.06 0.20
C GLY A 67 -8.72 -22.26 -1.05
N ASN A 68 -9.95 -21.73 -1.06
CA ASN A 68 -10.47 -20.91 -2.17
C ASN A 68 -10.57 -19.42 -1.85
N LYS A 69 -9.91 -18.95 -0.78
CA LYS A 69 -9.94 -17.55 -0.36
C LYS A 69 -8.54 -16.96 -0.35
N TRP A 70 -8.40 -15.74 -0.85
CA TRP A 70 -7.18 -14.95 -0.68
C TRP A 70 -7.15 -14.34 0.72
N GLY A 71 -5.98 -14.38 1.36
CA GLY A 71 -5.77 -13.69 2.62
C GLY A 71 -5.92 -12.18 2.49
N LYS A 72 -6.14 -11.51 3.62
CA LYS A 72 -6.15 -10.04 3.70
C LYS A 72 -4.81 -9.56 4.21
N ILE A 73 -4.28 -8.51 3.59
CA ILE A 73 -3.12 -7.80 4.12
C ILE A 73 -3.60 -6.93 5.27
N ILE A 74 -3.05 -7.16 6.47
CA ILE A 74 -3.29 -6.32 7.64
C ILE A 74 -1.99 -5.56 7.91
N TRP A 75 -2.05 -4.24 7.72
CA TRP A 75 -0.99 -3.27 8.02
C TRP A 75 -1.42 -2.35 9.17
#